data_AF-A0A3M7P5P4-F1
#
_entry.id   AF-A0A3M7P5P4-F1
#
_cell.length_a   1.000
_cell.length_b   1.000
_cell.length_c   1.000
_cell.angle_alpha   90.00
_cell.angle_beta   90.00
_cell.angle_gamma   90.00
#
_symmetry.space_group_name_H-M   'P 1'
#
loop_
_entity.id
_entity.type
_entity.pdbx_description
1 polymer ?
#
loop_
_entity_poly.entity_id
_entity_poly.type
_entity_poly.pdbx_seq_one_letter_code
_entity_poly.pdbx_strand_id
1 'polypeptide(L)'
;KNSDDDSDYDSQFKPINNQSDDDGQWSQGLISAARMVAAACHTLCEAANGLVQGHGTEERLISSAKQVASSTAALLVACKVKSDMSSQAMKRLQHAGNAIKRATDALVRAAQQTVDTSEEDQLIQLNSKFVGSMAQEIMLREEILRKERELRAAQAAYSAVKKARYHRDEQSPSSNSNSSTPYPPSVTTNNTHETNNTNNKS
;
A
#
# COMPACT_ATOMS: atom_id res chain seq x y z
N LYS A 1 -101.52 -16.56 -9.50
CA LYS A 1 -100.98 -16.10 -10.80
C LYS A 1 -100.62 -14.63 -10.61
N ASN A 2 -99.39 -14.21 -10.38
CA ASN A 2 -98.04 -14.79 -10.44
C ASN A 2 -97.24 -14.08 -9.32
N SER A 3 -96.52 -14.75 -8.42
CA SER A 3 -95.11 -15.17 -8.60
C SER A 3 -94.26 -13.98 -9.04
N ASP A 4 -93.77 -13.16 -8.11
CA ASP A 4 -92.54 -13.33 -7.30
C ASP A 4 -91.28 -12.93 -8.08
N ASP A 5 -90.55 -11.98 -7.48
CA ASP A 5 -89.15 -11.60 -7.67
C ASP A 5 -88.67 -11.02 -9.01
N ASP A 6 -88.69 -9.69 -9.09
CA ASP A 6 -87.66 -8.92 -9.76
C ASP A 6 -86.36 -8.99 -8.93
N SER A 7 -85.52 -9.99 -9.17
CA SER A 7 -84.13 -9.98 -8.70
C SER A 7 -83.18 -9.68 -9.87
N ASP A 8 -83.10 -8.39 -10.19
CA ASP A 8 -81.94 -7.78 -10.83
C ASP A 8 -80.76 -7.88 -9.87
N TYR A 9 -79.80 -8.74 -10.17
CA TYR A 9 -78.43 -8.56 -9.69
C TYR A 9 -77.49 -9.16 -10.73
N ASP A 10 -77.17 -8.34 -11.72
CA ASP A 10 -75.93 -8.42 -12.50
C ASP A 10 -74.79 -8.80 -11.56
N SER A 11 -74.34 -10.06 -11.64
CA SER A 11 -73.20 -10.58 -10.91
C SER A 11 -71.95 -9.99 -11.54
N GLN A 12 -71.74 -8.72 -11.22
CA GLN A 12 -70.63 -7.92 -11.64
C GLN A 12 -69.37 -8.59 -11.07
N PHE A 13 -68.60 -9.19 -11.97
CA PHE A 13 -67.26 -9.68 -11.73
C PHE A 13 -66.42 -8.52 -11.18
N LYS A 14 -66.44 -8.32 -9.85
CA LYS A 14 -65.55 -7.38 -9.19
C LYS A 14 -64.14 -7.96 -9.32
N PRO A 15 -63.21 -7.30 -10.02
CA PRO A 15 -61.84 -7.78 -10.06
C PRO A 15 -61.31 -7.81 -8.62
N ILE A 16 -60.98 -9.02 -8.14
CA ILE A 16 -60.31 -9.20 -6.86
C ILE A 16 -58.89 -8.65 -7.01
N ASN A 17 -58.71 -7.46 -6.44
CA ASN A 17 -57.54 -7.08 -5.65
C ASN A 17 -56.17 -7.08 -6.34
N ASN A 18 -55.96 -6.14 -7.27
CA ASN A 18 -54.61 -5.76 -7.73
C ASN A 18 -53.83 -4.91 -6.69
N GLN A 19 -54.47 -4.41 -5.63
CA GLN A 19 -53.83 -3.53 -4.65
C GLN A 19 -52.88 -4.27 -3.70
N SER A 20 -53.16 -5.52 -3.36
CA SER A 20 -52.27 -6.35 -2.55
C SER A 20 -50.95 -6.69 -3.26
N ASP A 21 -50.97 -6.83 -4.58
CA ASP A 21 -49.78 -7.16 -5.36
C ASP A 21 -48.85 -5.95 -5.53
N ASP A 22 -49.42 -4.75 -5.74
CA ASP A 22 -48.68 -3.49 -5.81
C ASP A 22 -48.04 -3.10 -4.47
N ASP A 23 -48.79 -3.24 -3.37
CA ASP A 23 -48.27 -2.99 -2.01
C ASP A 23 -47.21 -4.04 -1.61
N GLY A 24 -47.39 -5.28 -2.07
CA GLY A 24 -46.42 -6.36 -1.93
C GLY A 24 -45.09 -6.05 -2.63
N GLN A 25 -45.13 -5.64 -3.91
CA GLN A 25 -43.92 -5.30 -4.67
C GLN A 25 -43.20 -4.07 -4.10
N TRP A 26 -43.94 -3.02 -3.71
CA TRP A 26 -43.34 -1.85 -3.07
C TRP A 26 -42.67 -2.20 -1.75
N SER A 27 -43.33 -3.01 -0.90
CA SER A 27 -42.76 -3.42 0.39
C SER A 27 -41.49 -4.26 0.22
N GLN A 28 -41.44 -5.19 -0.74
CA GLN A 28 -40.24 -5.96 -1.07
C GLN A 28 -39.11 -5.08 -1.62
N GLY A 29 -39.44 -4.10 -2.47
CA GLY A 29 -38.50 -3.09 -2.94
C GLY A 29 -37.91 -2.27 -1.79
N LEU A 30 -38.72 -1.91 -0.80
CA LEU A 30 -38.27 -1.17 0.37
C LEU A 30 -37.38 -2.04 1.29
N ILE A 31 -37.78 -3.28 1.56
CA ILE A 31 -37.01 -4.22 2.40
C ILE A 31 -35.64 -4.52 1.76
N SER A 32 -35.62 -4.75 0.44
CA SER A 32 -34.37 -4.98 -0.30
C SER A 32 -33.44 -3.77 -0.27
N ALA A 33 -33.97 -2.55 -0.46
CA ALA A 33 -33.20 -1.32 -0.33
C ALA A 33 -32.60 -1.16 1.08
N ALA A 34 -33.37 -1.44 2.13
CA ALA A 34 -32.90 -1.38 3.51
C ALA A 34 -31.78 -2.41 3.79
N ARG A 35 -31.91 -3.64 3.25
CA ARG A 35 -30.86 -4.66 3.34
C ARG A 35 -29.57 -4.24 2.63
N MET A 36 -29.68 -3.60 1.45
CA MET A 36 -28.52 -3.06 0.74
C MET A 36 -27.81 -1.97 1.54
N VAL A 37 -28.55 -1.08 2.20
CA VAL A 37 -27.95 -0.06 3.09
C VAL A 37 -27.20 -0.72 4.25
N ALA A 38 -27.81 -1.71 4.91
CA ALA A 38 -27.17 -2.42 6.00
C ALA A 38 -25.87 -3.13 5.56
N ALA A 39 -25.90 -3.80 4.41
CA ALA A 39 -24.72 -4.45 3.84
C ALA A 39 -23.62 -3.43 3.50
N ALA A 40 -23.97 -2.31 2.86
CA ALA A 40 -23.02 -1.25 2.54
C ALA A 40 -22.36 -0.65 3.80
N CYS A 41 -23.14 -0.43 4.87
CA CYS A 41 -22.62 0.04 6.15
C CYS A 41 -21.65 -0.97 6.78
N HIS A 42 -21.96 -2.27 6.69
CA HIS A 42 -21.06 -3.32 7.17
C HIS A 42 -19.72 -3.30 6.43
N THR A 43 -19.76 -3.24 5.10
CA THR A 43 -18.55 -3.14 4.27
C THR A 43 -17.75 -1.86 4.55
N LEU A 44 -18.41 -0.74 4.83
CA LEU A 44 -17.74 0.49 5.26
C LEU A 44 -16.99 0.31 6.58
N CYS A 45 -17.62 -0.35 7.57
CA CYS A 45 -16.97 -0.66 8.85
C CYS A 45 -15.76 -1.58 8.68
N GLU A 46 -15.87 -2.61 7.83
CA GLU A 46 -14.74 -3.48 7.51
C GLU A 46 -13.60 -2.72 6.84
N ALA A 47 -13.90 -1.87 5.85
CA ALA A 47 -12.91 -1.05 5.17
C ALA A 47 -12.22 -0.07 6.14
N ALA A 48 -12.97 0.57 7.02
CA ALA A 48 -12.44 1.47 8.03
C ALA A 48 -11.55 0.73 9.04
N ASN A 49 -12.00 -0.43 9.53
CA ASN A 49 -11.21 -1.24 10.44
C ASN A 49 -9.91 -1.73 9.77
N GLY A 50 -9.98 -2.11 8.49
CA GLY A 50 -8.78 -2.50 7.75
C GLY A 50 -7.79 -1.36 7.57
N LEU A 51 -8.28 -0.15 7.30
CA LEU A 51 -7.41 1.02 7.17
C LEU A 51 -6.72 1.36 8.50
N VAL A 52 -7.44 1.33 9.63
CA VAL A 52 -6.87 1.58 10.97
C VAL A 52 -5.84 0.52 11.37
N GLN A 53 -6.02 -0.72 10.92
CA GLN A 53 -5.07 -1.82 11.16
C GLN A 53 -3.90 -1.86 10.15
N GLY A 54 -3.88 -0.96 9.17
CA GLY A 54 -2.81 -0.86 8.16
C GLY A 54 -2.83 -1.92 7.07
N HIS A 55 -3.94 -2.66 6.89
CA HIS A 55 -4.11 -3.66 5.83
C HIS A 55 -5.22 -3.33 4.82
N GLY A 56 -5.94 -2.24 5.05
CA GLY A 56 -6.91 -1.67 4.12
C GLY A 56 -6.32 -0.55 3.27
N THR A 57 -7.02 -0.19 2.20
CA THR A 57 -6.64 0.93 1.32
C THR A 57 -7.70 2.03 1.38
N GLU A 58 -7.27 3.27 1.15
CA GLU A 58 -8.11 4.46 1.13
C GLU A 58 -9.16 4.35 0.02
N GLU A 59 -8.84 3.73 -1.13
CA GLU A 59 -9.79 3.55 -2.24
C GLU A 59 -10.95 2.63 -1.86
N ARG A 60 -10.68 1.57 -1.08
CA ARG A 60 -11.72 0.68 -0.56
C ARG A 60 -12.62 1.42 0.44
N LEU A 61 -12.05 2.27 1.28
CA LEU A 61 -12.81 3.12 2.20
C LEU A 61 -13.68 4.13 1.44
N ILE A 62 -13.11 4.81 0.45
CA ILE A 62 -13.82 5.78 -0.41
C ILE A 62 -14.98 5.09 -1.17
N SER A 63 -14.72 3.93 -1.75
CA SER A 63 -15.72 3.20 -2.54
C SER A 63 -16.89 2.73 -1.68
N SER A 64 -16.60 2.14 -0.51
CA SER A 64 -17.62 1.71 0.44
C SER A 64 -18.45 2.88 0.99
N ALA A 65 -17.81 4.02 1.28
CA ALA A 65 -18.51 5.24 1.70
C ALA A 65 -19.48 5.77 0.63
N LYS A 66 -19.05 5.80 -0.64
CA LYS A 66 -19.92 6.18 -1.77
C LYS A 66 -21.09 5.22 -1.95
N GLN A 67 -20.86 3.92 -1.75
CA GLN A 67 -21.91 2.91 -1.81
C GLN A 67 -22.96 3.07 -0.71
N VAL A 68 -22.56 3.45 0.52
CA VAL A 68 -23.51 3.79 1.60
C VAL A 68 -24.37 5.00 1.22
N ALA A 69 -23.77 6.04 0.64
CA ALA A 69 -24.51 7.21 0.19
C ALA A 69 -25.54 6.85 -0.92
N SER A 70 -25.11 6.06 -1.91
CA SER A 70 -25.94 5.62 -3.04
C SER A 70 -27.12 4.75 -2.58
N SER A 71 -26.85 3.73 -1.77
CA SER A 71 -27.90 2.84 -1.23
C SER A 71 -28.90 3.59 -0.35
N THR A 72 -28.43 4.57 0.45
CA THR A 72 -29.31 5.43 1.26
C THR A 72 -30.18 6.33 0.38
N ALA A 73 -29.64 6.87 -0.71
CA ALA A 73 -30.40 7.64 -1.67
C ALA A 73 -31.48 6.79 -2.35
N ALA A 74 -31.15 5.56 -2.77
CA ALA A 74 -32.12 4.62 -3.33
C ALA A 74 -33.24 4.29 -2.33
N LEU A 75 -32.90 4.07 -1.06
CA LEU A 75 -33.88 3.85 0.01
C LEU A 75 -34.82 5.06 0.18
N LEU A 76 -34.29 6.28 0.18
CA LEU A 76 -35.10 7.51 0.26
C LEU A 76 -36.08 7.64 -0.91
N VAL A 77 -35.62 7.33 -2.13
CA VAL A 77 -36.46 7.33 -3.33
C VAL A 77 -37.54 6.26 -3.22
N ALA A 78 -37.22 5.05 -2.75
CA ALA A 78 -38.18 3.99 -2.53
C ALA A 78 -39.24 4.37 -1.47
N CYS A 79 -38.83 5.00 -0.36
CA CYS A 79 -39.73 5.52 0.65
C CYS A 79 -40.70 6.56 0.07
N LYS A 80 -40.23 7.43 -0.84
CA LYS A 80 -41.00 8.54 -1.38
C LYS A 80 -42.21 8.14 -2.24
N VAL A 81 -42.22 6.91 -2.79
CA VAL A 81 -43.27 6.44 -3.72
C VAL A 81 -44.66 6.36 -3.07
N LYS A 82 -44.72 5.93 -1.80
CA LYS A 82 -45.98 5.66 -1.09
C LYS A 82 -46.14 6.45 0.22
N SER A 83 -45.16 7.29 0.58
CA SER A 83 -45.20 8.08 1.83
C SER A 83 -45.65 9.52 1.60
N ASP A 84 -46.35 10.08 2.60
CA ASP A 84 -46.69 11.49 2.62
C ASP A 84 -45.44 12.35 2.88
N MET A 85 -45.10 13.19 1.91
CA MET A 85 -43.92 14.08 1.94
C MET A 85 -43.99 15.15 3.02
N SER A 86 -45.19 15.49 3.49
CA SER A 86 -45.38 16.46 4.55
C SER A 86 -45.21 15.85 5.96
N SER A 87 -45.22 14.51 6.05
CA SER A 87 -45.15 13.77 7.30
C SER A 87 -43.85 14.05 8.07
N GLN A 88 -43.95 14.07 9.40
CA GLN A 88 -42.78 14.23 10.27
C GLN A 88 -41.78 13.07 10.10
N ALA A 89 -42.26 11.86 9.82
CA ALA A 89 -41.41 10.70 9.55
C ALA A 89 -40.53 10.90 8.31
N MET A 90 -41.11 11.35 7.19
CA MET A 90 -40.36 11.60 5.96
C MET A 90 -39.36 12.76 6.11
N LYS A 91 -39.75 13.84 6.82
CA LYS A 91 -38.84 14.96 7.12
C LYS A 91 -37.61 14.51 7.92
N ARG A 92 -37.84 13.70 8.97
CA ARG A 92 -36.75 13.11 9.78
C ARG A 92 -35.86 12.20 8.93
N LEU A 93 -36.45 11.37 8.07
CA LEU A 93 -35.71 10.47 7.20
C LEU A 93 -34.84 11.24 6.18
N GLN A 94 -35.38 12.29 5.56
CA GLN A 94 -34.64 13.14 4.65
C GLN A 94 -33.47 13.86 5.35
N HIS A 95 -33.70 14.35 6.58
CA HIS A 95 -32.65 14.96 7.38
C HIS A 95 -31.53 13.96 7.69
N ALA A 96 -31.88 12.74 8.11
CA ALA A 96 -30.93 11.66 8.37
C ALA A 96 -30.15 11.27 7.09
N GLY A 97 -30.83 11.12 5.96
CA GLY A 97 -30.21 10.83 4.67
C GLY A 97 -29.22 11.91 4.22
N ASN A 98 -29.58 13.17 4.40
CA ASN A 98 -28.67 14.30 4.12
C ASN A 98 -27.47 14.31 5.08
N ALA A 99 -27.66 13.93 6.35
CA ALA A 99 -26.56 13.79 7.30
C ALA A 99 -25.60 12.67 6.89
N ILE A 100 -26.13 11.51 6.49
CA ILE A 100 -25.33 10.38 5.97
C ILE A 100 -24.51 10.84 4.77
N LYS A 101 -25.14 11.48 3.77
CA LYS A 101 -24.45 12.00 2.58
C LYS A 101 -23.30 12.95 2.96
N ARG A 102 -23.54 13.90 3.86
CA ARG A 102 -22.49 14.84 4.31
C ARG A 102 -21.34 14.12 5.01
N ALA A 103 -21.65 13.12 5.84
CA ALA A 103 -20.67 12.34 6.57
C ALA A 103 -19.80 11.51 5.62
N THR A 104 -20.40 10.81 4.65
CA THR A 104 -19.65 10.05 3.65
C THR A 104 -18.85 10.95 2.71
N ASP A 105 -19.38 12.11 2.30
CA ASP A 105 -18.62 13.08 1.51
C ASP A 105 -17.41 13.65 2.30
N ALA A 106 -17.58 13.93 3.59
CA ALA A 106 -16.49 14.37 4.46
C ALA A 106 -15.43 13.28 4.63
N LEU A 107 -15.86 12.03 4.81
CA LEU A 107 -14.96 10.87 4.88
C LEU A 107 -14.15 10.70 3.60
N VAL A 108 -14.79 10.80 2.42
CA VAL A 108 -14.11 10.69 1.12
C VAL A 108 -13.07 11.78 0.96
N ARG A 109 -13.41 13.03 1.31
CA ARG A 109 -12.43 14.13 1.27
C ARG A 109 -11.24 13.89 2.21
N ALA A 110 -11.51 13.44 3.43
CA ALA A 110 -10.45 13.14 4.40
C ALA A 110 -9.55 12.01 3.90
N ALA A 111 -10.11 10.93 3.37
CA ALA A 111 -9.36 9.82 2.80
C ALA A 111 -8.50 10.26 1.60
N GLN A 112 -9.04 11.10 0.70
CA GLN A 112 -8.28 11.61 -0.44
C GLN A 112 -7.10 12.51 0.01
N GLN A 113 -7.31 13.38 1.00
CA GLN A 113 -6.25 14.22 1.55
C GLN A 113 -5.10 13.41 2.13
N THR A 114 -5.40 12.27 2.77
CA THR A 114 -4.37 11.36 3.28
C THR A 114 -3.55 10.73 2.16
N VAL A 115 -4.18 10.35 1.05
CA VAL A 115 -3.47 9.83 -0.14
C VAL A 115 -2.52 10.89 -0.70
N ASP A 116 -3.02 12.10 -0.95
CA ASP A 116 -2.24 13.17 -1.55
C ASP A 116 -1.04 13.57 -0.67
N THR A 117 -1.22 13.63 0.66
CA THR A 117 -0.14 13.90 1.62
C THR A 117 0.90 12.77 1.64
N SER A 118 0.44 11.52 1.55
CA SER A 118 1.33 10.35 1.54
C SER A 118 2.19 10.27 0.28
N GLU A 119 1.69 10.76 -0.87
CA GLU A 119 2.47 10.85 -2.11
C GLU A 119 3.54 11.95 -2.01
N GLU A 120 3.21 13.11 -1.43
CA GLU A 120 4.16 14.20 -1.21
C GLU A 120 5.28 13.80 -0.23
N ASP A 121 4.92 13.14 0.88
CA ASP A 121 5.88 12.61 1.86
C ASP A 121 6.80 11.56 1.23
N GLN A 122 6.28 10.68 0.38
CA GLN A 122 7.09 9.71 -0.36
C GLN A 122 8.09 10.39 -1.30
N LEU A 123 7.67 11.43 -2.02
CA LEU A 123 8.54 12.20 -2.91
C LEU A 123 9.69 12.88 -2.16
N ILE A 124 9.38 13.49 -1.00
CA ILE A 124 10.37 14.10 -0.11
C ILE A 124 11.33 13.05 0.45
N GLN A 125 10.82 11.88 0.84
CA GLN A 125 11.64 10.78 1.35
C GLN A 125 12.58 10.19 0.29
N LEU A 126 12.12 10.08 -0.96
CA LEU A 126 12.94 9.61 -2.08
C LEU A 126 14.07 10.59 -2.39
N ASN A 127 13.78 11.90 -2.38
CA ASN A 127 14.80 12.93 -2.58
C ASN A 127 15.84 12.93 -1.44
N SER A 128 15.40 12.76 -0.20
CA SER A 128 16.28 12.62 0.98
C SER A 128 17.18 11.37 0.93
N LYS A 129 16.62 10.21 0.54
CA LYS A 129 17.39 8.95 0.38
C LYS A 129 18.46 9.06 -0.71
N PHE A 130 18.22 9.84 -1.76
CA PHE A 130 19.20 10.08 -2.83
C PHE A 130 20.39 10.94 -2.37
N VAL A 131 20.16 11.91 -1.46
CA VAL A 131 21.25 12.69 -0.85
C VAL A 131 22.01 11.85 0.18
N GLY A 132 21.33 10.96 0.90
CA GLY A 132 21.96 10.03 1.84
C GLY A 132 22.88 8.98 1.20
N SER A 133 22.55 8.49 0.00
CA SER A 133 23.37 7.49 -0.70
C SER A 133 24.72 8.05 -1.16
N MET A 134 24.74 9.29 -1.65
CA MET A 134 25.98 9.98 -2.04
C MET A 134 26.88 10.25 -0.83
N ALA A 135 26.31 10.69 0.29
CA ALA A 135 27.06 10.87 1.54
C ALA A 135 27.64 9.55 2.05
N GLN A 136 26.88 8.46 1.96
CA GLN A 136 27.33 7.13 2.37
C GLN A 136 28.46 6.60 1.49
N GLU A 137 28.39 6.85 0.17
CA GLU A 137 29.47 6.51 -0.76
C GLU A 137 30.77 7.26 -0.44
N ILE A 138 30.69 8.55 -0.10
CA ILE A 138 31.85 9.37 0.29
C ILE A 138 32.48 8.83 1.58
N MET A 139 31.69 8.51 2.60
CA MET A 139 32.18 7.94 3.86
C MET A 139 32.89 6.60 3.67
N LEU A 140 32.35 5.73 2.82
CA LEU A 140 32.97 4.44 2.47
C LEU A 140 34.31 4.63 1.74
N ARG A 141 34.36 5.56 0.77
CA ARG A 141 35.60 5.89 0.05
C ARG A 141 36.67 6.47 0.99
N GLU A 142 36.28 7.31 1.93
CA GLU A 142 37.20 7.85 2.95
C GLU A 142 37.79 6.74 3.82
N GLU A 143 36.95 5.80 4.29
CA GLU A 143 37.39 4.68 5.13
C GLU A 143 38.34 3.73 4.38
N ILE A 144 38.12 3.49 3.09
CA ILE A 144 39.04 2.73 2.24
C ILE A 144 40.41 3.43 2.19
N LEU A 145 40.44 4.74 1.89
CA LEU A 145 41.67 5.51 1.80
C LEU A 145 42.45 5.54 3.12
N ARG A 146 41.74 5.59 4.27
CA ARG A 146 42.34 5.51 5.60
C ARG A 146 43.05 4.17 5.81
N LYS A 147 42.36 3.06 5.53
CA LYS A 147 42.93 1.70 5.68
C LYS A 147 44.13 1.46 4.76
N GLU A 148 44.08 1.95 3.52
CA GLU A 148 45.22 1.85 2.61
C GLU A 148 46.45 2.61 3.12
N ARG A 149 46.26 3.78 3.75
CA ARG A 149 47.34 4.55 4.36
C ARG A 149 47.98 3.79 5.52
N GLU A 150 47.15 3.22 6.40
CA GLU A 150 47.62 2.40 7.54
C GLU A 150 48.37 1.16 7.07
N LEU A 151 47.85 0.46 6.06
CA LEU A 151 48.50 -0.69 5.45
C LEU A 151 49.88 -0.32 4.89
N ARG A 152 49.96 0.79 4.13
CA ARG A 152 51.22 1.28 3.56
C ARG A 152 52.23 1.64 4.65
N ALA A 153 51.79 2.25 5.75
CA ALA A 153 52.65 2.57 6.89
C ALA A 153 53.19 1.31 7.59
N ALA A 154 52.34 0.31 7.80
CA ALA A 154 52.74 -0.97 8.40
C ALA A 154 53.74 -1.73 7.50
N GLN A 155 53.51 -1.75 6.19
CA GLN A 155 54.44 -2.34 5.21
C GLN A 155 55.79 -1.63 5.21
N ALA A 156 55.80 -0.30 5.25
CA ALA A 156 57.03 0.49 5.33
C ALA A 156 57.82 0.14 6.61
N ALA A 157 57.16 0.12 7.78
CA ALA A 157 57.78 -0.24 9.05
C ALA A 157 58.35 -1.67 9.03
N TYR A 158 57.59 -2.65 8.52
CA TYR A 158 58.05 -4.04 8.40
C TYR A 158 59.29 -4.15 7.49
N SER A 159 59.27 -3.46 6.35
CA SER A 159 60.41 -3.45 5.42
C SER A 159 61.67 -2.81 6.04
N ALA A 160 61.50 -1.78 6.87
CA ALA A 160 62.60 -1.13 7.60
C ALA A 160 63.21 -2.08 8.64
N VAL A 161 62.37 -2.79 9.42
CA VAL A 161 62.83 -3.80 10.39
C VAL A 161 63.57 -4.94 9.69
N LYS A 162 63.05 -5.42 8.55
CA LYS A 162 63.69 -6.47 7.75
C LYS A 162 65.07 -6.03 7.26
N LYS A 163 65.19 -4.83 6.68
CA LYS A 163 66.48 -4.27 6.23
C LYS A 163 67.47 -4.07 7.38
N ALA A 164 67.00 -3.60 8.54
CA ALA A 164 67.85 -3.42 9.71
C ALA A 164 68.44 -4.74 10.24
N ARG A 165 67.72 -5.86 10.10
CA ARG A 165 68.24 -7.19 10.45
C ARG A 165 69.37 -7.62 9.52
N TYR A 166 69.18 -7.51 8.20
CA TYR A 166 70.24 -7.84 7.23
C TYR A 166 71.50 -6.99 7.39
N HIS A 167 71.36 -5.67 7.61
CA HIS A 167 72.53 -4.82 7.82
C HIS A 167 73.25 -5.07 9.15
N ARG A 168 72.55 -5.53 10.19
CA ARG A 168 73.17 -5.90 11.48
C ARG A 168 73.98 -7.19 11.39
N ASP A 169 73.51 -8.15 10.59
CA ASP A 169 74.19 -9.43 10.40
C ASP A 169 75.49 -9.27 9.55
N GLU A 170 75.58 -8.24 8.70
CA GLU A 170 76.80 -7.95 7.91
C GLU A 170 77.94 -7.26 8.69
N GLN A 171 77.72 -6.78 9.91
CA GLN A 171 78.73 -6.05 10.71
C GLN A 171 79.36 -6.85 11.86
N SER A 172 79.14 -8.16 11.92
CA SER A 172 79.77 -9.04 12.94
C SER A 172 80.93 -9.85 12.35
N PRO A 173 82.20 -9.66 12.79
CA PRO A 173 83.32 -10.47 12.33
C PRO A 173 83.37 -11.84 13.05
N SER A 174 83.40 -12.89 12.22
CA SER A 174 83.77 -14.30 12.44
C SER A 174 83.31 -15.06 13.71
N SER A 175 82.54 -16.14 13.50
CA SER A 175 82.94 -17.48 13.94
C SER A 175 82.06 -18.58 13.33
N ASN A 176 82.77 -19.53 12.72
CA ASN A 176 82.31 -20.75 12.05
C ASN A 176 81.51 -21.70 12.97
N SER A 177 80.34 -22.19 12.53
CA SER A 177 79.92 -23.59 12.70
C SER A 177 78.67 -23.91 11.89
N ASN A 178 78.79 -24.95 11.09
CA ASN A 178 77.77 -25.57 10.25
C ASN A 178 76.48 -25.93 11.00
N SER A 179 75.32 -25.56 10.45
CA SER A 179 74.18 -26.48 10.43
C SER A 179 73.38 -26.28 9.14
N SER A 180 73.11 -27.42 8.50
CA SER A 180 72.67 -27.56 7.12
C SER A 180 71.29 -26.98 6.84
N THR A 181 71.20 -26.12 5.83
CA THR A 181 70.06 -25.98 4.91
C THR A 181 69.75 -27.34 4.25
N PRO A 182 68.52 -27.68 3.78
CA PRO A 182 67.90 -26.95 2.64
C PRO A 182 66.35 -26.93 2.52
N TYR A 183 65.82 -25.78 2.09
CA TYR A 183 64.56 -25.61 1.33
C TYR A 183 64.63 -26.31 -0.05
N PRO A 184 63.61 -26.28 -0.96
CA PRO A 184 62.14 -26.12 -0.92
C PRO A 184 61.43 -27.20 -1.82
N PRO A 185 60.22 -26.96 -2.38
CA PRO A 185 60.26 -26.57 -3.79
C PRO A 185 59.43 -25.34 -4.13
N SER A 186 59.96 -24.64 -5.11
CA SER A 186 59.43 -23.49 -5.82
C SER A 186 58.19 -23.85 -6.65
N VAL A 187 57.23 -22.94 -6.75
CA VAL A 187 56.41 -22.82 -7.96
C VAL A 187 56.75 -21.47 -8.59
N THR A 188 57.65 -21.54 -9.56
CA THR A 188 58.04 -20.43 -10.44
C THR A 188 57.11 -20.43 -11.66
N THR A 189 56.36 -19.33 -11.79
CA THR A 189 55.95 -18.56 -12.98
C THR A 189 55.63 -19.25 -14.32
N ASN A 190 54.62 -18.70 -15.03
CA ASN A 190 54.73 -18.07 -16.38
C ASN A 190 53.29 -17.74 -16.86
N ASN A 191 52.83 -16.48 -16.87
CA ASN A 191 52.99 -15.41 -17.88
C ASN A 191 52.55 -15.72 -19.34
N THR A 192 51.39 -15.14 -19.71
CA THR A 192 51.12 -14.22 -20.84
C THR A 192 51.19 -14.67 -22.31
N HIS A 193 50.07 -14.56 -23.05
CA HIS A 193 49.85 -13.67 -24.22
C HIS A 193 48.42 -13.88 -24.79
N GLU A 194 47.57 -12.85 -24.86
CA GLU A 194 47.37 -11.88 -25.97
C GLU A 194 46.73 -12.52 -27.22
N THR A 195 45.55 -12.09 -27.68
CA THR A 195 45.36 -10.95 -28.60
C THR A 195 43.85 -10.70 -28.77
N ASN A 196 43.38 -9.48 -28.52
CA ASN A 196 43.04 -8.41 -29.49
C ASN A 196 41.56 -8.34 -29.94
N ASN A 197 41.02 -7.13 -29.75
CA ASN A 197 40.35 -6.28 -30.74
C ASN A 197 38.81 -6.13 -30.76
N THR A 198 38.41 -4.87 -30.55
CA THR A 198 37.39 -4.06 -31.27
C THR A 198 35.92 -4.49 -31.20
N ASN A 199 34.94 -3.64 -30.81
CA ASN A 199 34.74 -2.26 -31.26
C ASN A 199 34.01 -1.34 -30.27
N ASN A 200 34.58 -0.14 -30.20
CA ASN A 200 34.06 1.21 -29.95
C ASN A 200 32.54 1.53 -30.09
N LYS A 201 32.10 2.40 -29.16
CA LYS A 201 31.31 3.65 -29.28
C LYS A 201 30.50 3.94 -30.56
N SER A 202 29.25 4.35 -30.33
CA SER A 202 28.76 5.72 -30.62
C SER A 202 27.75 6.13 -29.56
#